data_AF-A0A9P8CM63-F1
#
_entry.id   AF-A0A9P8CM63-F1
#
_cell.length_a   1.000
_cell.length_b   1.000
_cell.length_c   1.000
_cell.angle_alpha   90.00
_cell.angle_beta   90.00
_cell.angle_gamma   90.00
#
_symmetry.space_group_name_H-M   'P 1'
#
loop_
_entity.id
_entity.type
_entity.pdbx_description
1 polymer ?
#
loop_
_entity_poly.entity_id
_entity_poly.type
_entity_poly.pdbx_seq_one_letter_code
_entity_poly.pdbx_strand_id
1 'polypeptide(L)'
;MATQSHEPQDVKAELKKVIDGNVDKEKLKAKFDLSNFEPNAVLRGMQLTLVGAHRALQNPALFTSDHYRQAAIAVAVGIAIRLLVSLPVLGVRLVLWTISLFYSLDRVQWDDSVINGLHFIEEYVLQVPFFLMTLMRYVDPTLDNLFMRSLEWVDITYVQKHKSENPDTLRDMYYPNLKSYEAAKKQREPSQGAKKPLMAFLMRFVRKGGISLAVFSLSYVPYIGRFVLPAASFYTFNKAVGAGPATVIFGTGVFLPRRYLVVFLQTYFSSRSLMRELLEPYFARVHFDKAQKKRWFRSREGVLFGFGLGFYWLVKVPLVGVLIYGIAEASTAYLITKITEPPPPVSEAQKFVEAEQEWKNKHEFLNLSLTNLDLVRTEKTASE
;
A
#
# COMPACT_ATOMS: atom_id res chain seq x y z
N MET A 1 -60.58 38.10 20.49
CA MET A 1 -60.13 37.11 19.49
C MET A 1 -58.68 36.76 19.81
N ALA A 2 -58.46 35.62 20.47
CA ALA A 2 -57.12 35.17 20.86
C ALA A 2 -56.57 34.25 19.76
N THR A 3 -55.53 34.70 19.07
CA THR A 3 -54.76 33.90 18.12
C THR A 3 -53.82 32.99 18.92
N GLN A 4 -54.14 31.70 18.98
CA GLN A 4 -53.24 30.66 19.50
C GLN A 4 -52.05 30.52 18.54
N SER A 5 -50.87 30.87 19.03
CA SER A 5 -49.59 30.57 18.39
C SER A 5 -49.30 29.08 18.51
N HIS A 6 -49.61 28.29 17.48
CA HIS A 6 -49.15 26.90 17.39
C HIS A 6 -47.63 26.86 17.25
N GLU A 7 -47.02 26.21 18.23
CA GLU A 7 -45.60 26.19 18.56
C GLU A 7 -44.80 25.22 17.64
N PRO A 8 -43.51 25.50 17.34
CA PRO A 8 -42.60 24.67 16.51
C PRO A 8 -42.22 23.28 17.06
N GLN A 9 -42.95 22.73 18.04
CA GLN A 9 -42.65 21.43 18.65
C GLN A 9 -43.11 20.24 17.80
N ASP A 10 -44.25 20.35 17.12
CA ASP A 10 -44.79 19.27 16.27
C ASP A 10 -43.88 18.98 15.07
N VAL A 11 -43.34 20.02 14.44
CA VAL A 11 -42.42 19.89 13.31
C VAL A 11 -41.13 19.16 13.71
N LYS A 12 -40.62 19.40 14.92
CA LYS A 12 -39.43 18.69 15.44
C LYS A 12 -39.72 17.22 15.74
N ALA A 13 -40.89 16.92 16.28
CA ALA A 13 -41.31 15.55 16.57
C ALA A 13 -41.51 14.75 15.27
N GLU A 14 -42.10 15.38 14.26
CA GLU A 14 -42.33 14.78 12.95
C GLU A 14 -41.03 14.58 12.16
N LEU A 15 -40.12 15.57 12.16
CA LEU A 15 -38.77 15.41 11.59
C LEU A 15 -37.99 14.28 12.27
N LYS A 16 -38.07 14.18 13.60
CA LYS A 16 -37.39 13.11 14.35
C LYS A 16 -37.94 11.74 13.97
N LYS A 17 -39.25 11.62 13.77
CA LYS A 17 -39.93 10.38 13.33
C LYS A 17 -39.54 9.99 11.91
N VAL A 18 -39.43 10.95 10.99
CA VAL A 18 -39.01 10.73 9.60
C VAL A 18 -37.53 10.35 9.51
N ILE A 19 -36.66 11.00 10.30
CA ILE A 19 -35.23 10.66 10.37
C ILE A 19 -35.03 9.28 10.99
N ASP A 20 -35.72 8.95 12.08
CA ASP A 20 -35.59 7.66 12.75
C ASP A 20 -36.21 6.49 11.96
N GLY A 21 -37.23 6.76 11.12
CA GLY A 21 -37.89 5.74 10.30
C GLY A 21 -37.17 5.39 8.98
N ASN A 22 -36.44 6.34 8.38
CA ASN A 22 -35.77 6.14 7.08
C ASN A 22 -34.26 5.92 7.16
N VAL A 23 -33.66 6.07 8.35
CA VAL A 23 -32.21 5.96 8.52
C VAL A 23 -31.87 4.70 9.30
N ASP A 24 -31.42 3.69 8.57
CA ASP A 24 -30.87 2.46 9.14
C ASP A 24 -29.55 2.78 9.87
N LYS A 25 -29.67 3.03 11.19
CA LYS A 25 -28.57 3.45 12.07
C LYS A 25 -27.42 2.44 12.08
N GLU A 26 -27.72 1.15 11.91
CA GLU A 26 -26.72 0.07 11.81
C GLU A 26 -25.89 0.20 10.53
N LYS A 27 -26.55 0.40 9.38
CA LYS A 27 -25.87 0.63 8.10
C LYS A 27 -25.08 1.93 8.08
N LEU A 28 -25.56 2.98 8.77
CA LEU A 28 -24.77 4.20 8.94
C LEU A 28 -23.55 3.94 9.82
N LYS A 29 -23.70 3.34 11.00
CA LYS A 29 -22.57 2.99 11.87
C LYS A 29 -21.51 2.16 11.14
N ALA A 30 -21.91 1.16 10.36
CA ALA A 30 -20.99 0.37 9.54
C ALA A 30 -20.27 1.22 8.46
N LYS A 31 -20.92 2.24 7.88
CA LYS A 31 -20.30 3.18 6.92
C LYS A 31 -19.38 4.20 7.58
N PHE A 32 -19.53 4.43 8.89
CA PHE A 32 -18.68 5.29 9.72
C PHE A 32 -17.66 4.49 10.53
N ASP A 33 -17.60 3.16 10.37
CA ASP A 33 -16.68 2.31 11.11
C ASP A 33 -15.22 2.57 10.67
N LEU A 34 -14.48 3.17 11.59
CA LEU A 34 -13.06 3.51 11.49
C LEU A 34 -12.13 2.40 12.00
N SER A 35 -12.69 1.28 12.51
CA SER A 35 -11.93 0.21 13.18
C SER A 35 -10.72 -0.28 12.39
N ASN A 36 -10.82 -0.33 11.06
CA ASN A 36 -9.75 -0.87 10.22
C ASN A 36 -8.65 0.15 9.88
N PHE A 37 -8.90 1.45 10.09
CA PHE A 37 -8.01 2.56 9.73
C PHE A 37 -7.78 3.50 10.92
N GLU A 38 -7.38 2.92 12.05
CA GLU A 38 -7.06 3.69 13.25
C GLU A 38 -5.67 4.35 13.13
N PRO A 39 -5.49 5.61 13.57
CA PRO A 39 -4.20 6.30 13.54
C PRO A 39 -3.08 5.53 14.23
N ASN A 40 -3.38 4.85 15.34
CA ASN A 40 -2.42 4.00 16.06
C ASN A 40 -1.92 2.84 15.20
N ALA A 41 -2.80 2.22 14.41
CA ALA A 41 -2.40 1.16 13.48
C ALA A 41 -1.48 1.69 12.37
N VAL A 42 -1.76 2.89 11.85
CA VAL A 42 -0.89 3.55 10.86
C VAL A 42 0.48 3.87 11.44
N LEU A 43 0.53 4.48 12.63
CA LEU A 43 1.79 4.77 13.31
C LEU A 43 2.58 3.48 13.57
N ARG A 44 1.89 2.42 14.01
CA ARG A 44 2.50 1.12 14.25
C ARG A 44 3.07 0.51 12.97
N GLY A 45 2.36 0.64 11.84
CA GLY A 45 2.87 0.24 10.53
C GLY A 45 4.17 0.97 10.18
N MET A 46 4.23 2.29 10.40
CA MET A 46 5.46 3.07 10.16
C MET A 46 6.61 2.66 11.09
N GLN A 47 6.32 2.35 12.35
CA GLN A 47 7.33 1.82 13.28
C GLN A 47 7.87 0.48 12.78
N LEU A 48 7.00 -0.41 12.29
CA LEU A 48 7.40 -1.69 11.69
C LEU A 48 8.23 -1.51 10.42
N THR A 49 8.06 -0.43 9.65
CA THR A 49 8.98 -0.10 8.55
C THR A 49 10.40 0.03 9.06
N LEU A 50 10.61 0.81 10.12
CA LEU A 50 11.95 1.07 10.67
C LEU A 50 12.54 -0.18 11.32
N VAL A 51 11.76 -0.87 12.16
CA VAL A 51 12.21 -2.11 12.82
C VAL A 51 12.47 -3.21 11.79
N GLY A 52 11.57 -3.38 10.83
CA GLY A 52 11.70 -4.34 9.74
C GLY A 52 12.93 -4.06 8.87
N ALA A 53 13.15 -2.79 8.49
CA ALA A 53 14.33 -2.40 7.71
C ALA A 53 15.62 -2.66 8.49
N HIS A 54 15.65 -2.32 9.78
CA HIS A 54 16.80 -2.59 10.63
C HIS A 54 17.09 -4.10 10.75
N ARG A 55 16.05 -4.92 10.93
CA ARG A 55 16.17 -6.39 10.99
C ARG A 55 16.59 -7.00 9.66
N ALA A 56 16.07 -6.47 8.55
CA ALA A 56 16.47 -6.87 7.21
C ALA A 56 17.96 -6.61 7.00
N LEU A 57 18.44 -5.40 7.33
CA LEU A 57 19.87 -5.05 7.20
C LEU A 57 20.81 -5.89 8.08
N GLN A 58 20.31 -6.55 9.13
CA GLN A 58 21.08 -7.49 9.94
C GLN A 58 21.19 -8.89 9.31
N ASN A 59 20.41 -9.20 8.28
CA ASN A 59 20.42 -10.51 7.65
C ASN A 59 21.64 -10.63 6.70
N PRO A 60 22.65 -11.45 7.03
CA PRO A 60 23.82 -11.62 6.17
C PRO A 60 23.47 -12.24 4.82
N ALA A 61 22.37 -13.00 4.72
CA ALA A 61 21.94 -13.63 3.48
C ALA A 61 21.45 -12.63 2.42
N LEU A 62 21.16 -11.38 2.79
CA LEU A 62 20.80 -10.33 1.81
C LEU A 62 22.00 -9.82 1.02
N PHE A 63 23.22 -9.96 1.56
CA PHE A 63 24.44 -9.40 1.00
C PHE A 63 25.32 -10.46 0.31
N THR A 64 24.69 -11.37 -0.44
CA THR A 64 25.40 -12.36 -1.26
C THR A 64 25.77 -11.79 -2.63
N SER A 65 26.78 -12.37 -3.28
CA SER A 65 27.28 -11.93 -4.58
C SER A 65 26.20 -11.91 -5.68
N ASP A 66 25.26 -12.86 -5.63
CA ASP A 66 24.17 -12.96 -6.59
C ASP A 66 23.20 -11.77 -6.47
N HIS A 67 22.85 -11.41 -5.23
CA HIS A 67 21.97 -10.26 -4.96
C HIS A 67 22.64 -8.93 -5.30
N TYR A 68 23.95 -8.79 -5.12
CA TYR A 68 24.68 -7.60 -5.56
C TYR A 68 24.67 -7.43 -7.08
N ARG A 69 24.89 -8.52 -7.83
CA ARG A 69 24.85 -8.47 -9.31
C ARG A 69 23.46 -8.07 -9.82
N GLN A 70 22.41 -8.64 -9.21
CA GLN A 70 21.02 -8.33 -9.53
C GLN A 70 20.66 -6.89 -9.17
N ALA A 71 21.07 -6.43 -7.99
CA ALA A 71 20.92 -5.04 -7.57
C ALA A 71 21.58 -4.07 -8.55
N ALA A 72 22.80 -4.38 -9.03
CA ALA A 72 23.49 -3.57 -10.02
C ALA A 72 22.73 -3.51 -11.36
N ILE A 73 22.21 -4.65 -11.85
CA ILE A 73 21.38 -4.71 -13.06
C ILE A 73 20.11 -3.87 -12.86
N ALA A 74 19.45 -4.01 -11.71
CA ALA A 74 18.23 -3.29 -11.40
C ALA A 74 18.46 -1.77 -11.30
N VAL A 75 19.60 -1.33 -10.74
CA VAL A 75 20.01 0.07 -10.77
C VAL A 75 20.26 0.55 -12.20
N ALA A 76 20.95 -0.24 -13.03
CA ALA A 76 21.22 0.11 -14.43
C ALA A 76 19.92 0.24 -15.25
N VAL A 77 18.98 -0.70 -15.08
CA VAL A 77 17.64 -0.64 -15.68
C VAL A 77 16.87 0.59 -15.18
N GLY A 78 16.91 0.87 -13.88
CA GLY A 78 16.29 2.06 -13.29
C GLY A 78 16.85 3.36 -13.89
N ILE A 79 18.16 3.45 -14.09
CA ILE A 79 18.80 4.59 -14.77
C ILE A 79 18.35 4.67 -16.23
N ALA A 80 18.38 3.56 -16.98
CA ALA A 80 17.99 3.53 -18.38
C ALA A 80 16.54 3.99 -18.58
N ILE A 81 15.61 3.52 -17.74
CA ILE A 81 14.21 3.93 -17.87
C ILE A 81 14.01 5.37 -17.40
N ARG A 82 14.71 5.83 -16.36
CA ARG A 82 14.68 7.25 -15.96
C ARG A 82 15.16 8.16 -17.10
N LEU A 83 16.21 7.75 -17.82
CA LEU A 83 16.67 8.47 -19.01
C LEU A 83 15.58 8.50 -20.09
N LEU A 84 14.97 7.35 -20.39
CA LEU A 84 13.89 7.24 -21.38
C LEU A 84 12.69 8.13 -21.04
N VAL A 85 12.27 8.14 -19.78
CA VAL A 85 11.17 8.96 -19.28
C VAL A 85 11.52 10.45 -19.26
N SER A 86 12.79 10.79 -19.11
CA SER A 86 13.27 12.18 -19.22
C SER A 86 13.38 12.68 -20.67
N LEU A 87 13.37 11.81 -21.68
CA LEU A 87 13.47 12.21 -23.10
C LEU A 87 12.38 13.19 -23.54
N PRO A 88 11.08 13.00 -23.21
CA PRO A 88 10.05 14.00 -23.48
C PRO A 88 10.35 15.37 -22.86
N VAL A 89 10.85 15.40 -21.62
CA VAL A 89 11.21 16.66 -20.93
C VAL A 89 12.38 17.33 -21.64
N LEU A 90 13.41 16.58 -22.01
CA LEU A 90 14.54 17.07 -22.80
C LEU A 90 14.10 17.57 -24.19
N GLY A 91 13.17 16.85 -24.83
CA GLY A 91 12.59 17.25 -26.11
C GLY A 91 11.83 18.56 -26.02
N VAL A 92 10.97 18.73 -25.01
CA VAL A 92 10.27 20.00 -24.74
C VAL A 92 11.27 21.12 -24.48
N ARG A 93 12.32 20.86 -23.69
CA ARG A 93 13.38 21.84 -23.43
C ARG A 93 14.12 22.24 -24.70
N LEU A 94 14.41 21.29 -25.60
CA LEU A 94 15.06 21.55 -26.88
C LEU A 94 14.15 22.36 -27.83
N VAL A 95 12.85 22.07 -27.83
CA VAL A 95 11.85 22.85 -28.60
C VAL A 95 11.77 24.28 -28.06
N LEU A 96 11.65 24.47 -26.75
CA LEU A 96 11.62 25.79 -26.11
C LEU A 96 12.91 26.57 -26.38
N TRP A 97 14.07 25.90 -26.28
CA TRP A 97 15.35 26.48 -26.65
C TRP A 97 15.39 26.89 -28.13
N THR A 98 14.89 26.07 -29.05
CA THR A 98 14.82 26.41 -30.48
C THR A 98 13.92 27.61 -30.73
N ILE A 99 12.76 27.69 -30.04
CA ILE A 99 11.86 28.85 -30.11
C ILE A 99 12.53 30.12 -29.57
N SER A 100 13.40 30.00 -28.57
CA SER A 100 14.15 31.14 -27.99
C SER A 100 15.12 31.81 -28.95
N LEU A 101 15.56 31.08 -29.98
CA LEU A 101 16.40 31.65 -31.04
C LEU A 101 15.63 32.62 -31.93
N PHE A 102 14.29 32.50 -32.00
CA PHE A 102 13.43 33.34 -32.83
C PHE A 102 12.63 34.37 -32.04
N TYR A 103 12.42 34.16 -30.74
CA TYR A 103 11.68 35.04 -29.85
C TYR A 103 12.45 35.29 -28.55
N SER A 104 12.63 36.55 -28.16
CA SER A 104 13.26 36.92 -26.88
C SER A 104 12.40 36.45 -25.70
N LEU A 105 12.75 35.30 -25.13
CA LEU A 105 12.09 34.65 -24.00
C LEU A 105 12.47 35.25 -22.63
N ASP A 106 13.27 36.32 -22.61
CA ASP A 106 13.77 37.02 -21.39
C ASP A 106 12.69 37.56 -20.44
N ARG A 107 11.40 37.45 -20.80
CA ARG A 107 10.25 37.83 -19.93
C ARG A 107 9.34 36.66 -19.53
N VAL A 108 9.67 35.42 -19.87
CA VAL A 108 8.67 34.34 -19.96
C VAL A 108 8.95 33.22 -18.97
N GLN A 109 8.30 33.27 -17.79
CA GLN A 109 8.30 32.24 -16.73
C GLN A 109 7.65 30.88 -17.13
N TRP A 110 7.43 30.65 -18.42
CA TRP A 110 6.72 29.47 -18.91
C TRP A 110 7.60 28.22 -18.92
N ASP A 111 8.92 28.37 -19.10
CA ASP A 111 9.85 27.23 -19.13
C ASP A 111 9.81 26.45 -17.81
N ASP A 112 10.02 27.14 -16.69
CA ASP A 112 9.94 26.55 -15.35
C ASP A 112 8.55 25.98 -15.05
N SER A 113 7.48 26.68 -15.46
CA SER A 113 6.10 26.22 -15.20
C SER A 113 5.74 24.95 -15.98
N VAL A 114 6.19 24.84 -17.24
CA VAL A 114 5.96 23.67 -18.09
C VAL A 114 6.82 22.50 -17.62
N ILE A 115 8.10 22.71 -17.34
CA ILE A 115 9.00 21.66 -16.83
C ILE A 115 8.49 21.12 -15.49
N ASN A 116 8.09 21.99 -14.56
CA ASN A 116 7.52 21.57 -13.27
C ASN A 116 6.19 20.83 -13.45
N GLY A 117 5.36 21.25 -14.42
CA GLY A 117 4.13 20.55 -14.77
C GLY A 117 4.39 19.14 -15.31
N LEU A 118 5.36 18.97 -16.20
CA LEU A 118 5.76 17.67 -16.74
C LEU A 118 6.30 16.75 -15.66
N HIS A 119 7.19 17.25 -14.80
CA HIS A 119 7.68 16.49 -13.64
C HIS A 119 6.54 16.10 -12.70
N PHE A 120 5.58 16.98 -12.46
CA PHE A 120 4.42 16.66 -11.65
C PHE A 120 3.54 15.57 -12.27
N ILE A 121 3.33 15.62 -13.59
CA ILE A 121 2.57 14.61 -14.32
C ILE A 121 3.29 13.27 -14.27
N GLU A 122 4.59 13.23 -14.55
CA GLU A 122 5.42 12.03 -14.49
C GLU A 122 5.36 11.38 -13.09
N GLU A 123 5.61 12.17 -12.05
CA GLU A 123 5.79 11.71 -10.68
C GLU A 123 4.46 11.35 -9.99
N TYR A 124 3.45 12.20 -10.12
CA TYR A 124 2.21 12.11 -9.34
C TYR A 124 0.99 11.68 -10.14
N VAL A 125 0.91 11.97 -11.45
CA VAL A 125 -0.26 11.60 -12.26
C VAL A 125 -0.06 10.23 -12.92
N LEU A 126 1.09 10.04 -13.56
CA LEU A 126 1.46 8.80 -14.24
C LEU A 126 2.10 7.79 -13.29
N GLN A 127 2.67 8.23 -12.17
CA GLN A 127 3.32 7.35 -11.18
C GLN A 127 4.52 6.57 -11.77
N VAL A 128 5.28 7.19 -12.67
CA VAL A 128 6.32 6.47 -13.43
C VAL A 128 7.31 5.75 -12.51
N PRO A 129 7.89 6.35 -11.46
CA PRO A 129 8.82 5.63 -10.58
C PRO A 129 8.21 4.37 -9.96
N PHE A 130 6.96 4.46 -9.50
CA PHE A 130 6.27 3.32 -8.89
C PHE A 130 6.07 2.18 -9.90
N PHE A 131 5.74 2.51 -11.15
CA PHE A 131 5.66 1.56 -12.24
C PHE A 131 6.97 0.83 -12.50
N LEU A 132 8.08 1.56 -12.50
CA LEU A 132 9.41 0.96 -12.69
C LEU A 132 9.70 -0.04 -11.57
N MET A 133 9.40 0.32 -10.33
CA MET A 133 9.57 -0.57 -9.18
C MET A 133 8.75 -1.85 -9.34
N THR A 134 7.49 -1.74 -9.76
CA THR A 134 6.63 -2.92 -9.95
C THR A 134 7.06 -3.75 -11.16
N LEU A 135 7.57 -3.11 -12.21
CA LEU A 135 8.06 -3.78 -13.41
C LEU A 135 9.26 -4.67 -13.09
N MET A 136 10.15 -4.25 -12.19
CA MET A 136 11.35 -5.01 -11.79
C MET A 136 11.03 -6.42 -11.33
N ARG A 137 9.88 -6.62 -10.71
CA ARG A 137 9.43 -7.93 -10.25
C ARG A 137 9.20 -8.94 -11.38
N TYR A 138 8.78 -8.48 -12.54
CA TYR A 138 8.63 -9.34 -13.72
C TYR A 138 9.95 -9.60 -14.44
N VAL A 139 10.97 -8.78 -14.14
CA VAL A 139 12.30 -8.89 -14.72
C VAL A 139 13.19 -9.85 -13.92
N ASP A 140 13.03 -9.90 -12.60
CA ASP A 140 13.92 -10.69 -11.74
C ASP A 140 13.17 -11.47 -10.61
N PRO A 141 13.24 -12.83 -10.57
CA PRO A 141 12.60 -13.65 -9.53
C PRO A 141 13.21 -13.52 -8.12
N THR A 142 14.13 -12.59 -7.93
CA THR A 142 15.01 -12.52 -6.76
C THR A 142 14.35 -11.94 -5.54
N LEU A 143 13.34 -11.09 -5.72
CA LEU A 143 12.54 -10.52 -4.64
C LEU A 143 11.82 -11.60 -3.83
N ASP A 144 11.26 -12.61 -4.50
CA ASP A 144 10.62 -13.74 -3.83
C ASP A 144 11.62 -14.54 -2.98
N ASN A 145 12.85 -14.71 -3.47
CA ASN A 145 13.94 -15.34 -2.73
C ASN A 145 14.37 -14.48 -1.53
N LEU A 146 14.49 -13.16 -1.71
CA LEU A 146 14.82 -12.23 -0.61
C LEU A 146 13.77 -12.28 0.51
N PHE A 147 12.48 -12.35 0.15
CA PHE A 147 11.41 -12.55 1.11
C PHE A 147 11.60 -13.86 1.89
N MET A 148 11.80 -14.99 1.19
CA MET A 148 11.94 -16.30 1.84
C MET A 148 13.19 -16.41 2.70
N ARG A 149 14.33 -15.87 2.27
CA ARG A 149 15.58 -15.82 3.06
C ARG A 149 15.47 -14.93 4.28
N SER A 150 14.73 -13.83 4.16
CA SER A 150 14.46 -12.96 5.31
C SER A 150 13.55 -13.64 6.31
N LEU A 151 12.56 -14.40 5.84
CA LEU A 151 11.68 -15.17 6.70
C LEU A 151 12.41 -16.28 7.44
N GLU A 152 13.31 -17.00 6.75
CA GLU A 152 14.22 -17.99 7.34
C GLU A 152 15.05 -17.36 8.47
N TRP A 153 15.66 -16.20 8.21
CA TRP A 153 16.43 -15.46 9.21
C TRP A 153 15.58 -15.02 10.42
N VAL A 154 14.34 -14.59 10.20
CA VAL A 154 13.41 -14.21 11.27
C VAL A 154 13.09 -15.42 12.16
N ASP A 155 12.86 -16.60 11.57
CA ASP A 155 12.61 -17.83 12.34
C ASP A 155 13.85 -18.28 13.12
N ILE A 156 15.04 -18.25 12.52
CA ILE A 156 16.30 -18.57 13.21
C ILE A 156 16.52 -17.62 14.38
N THR A 157 16.34 -16.32 14.17
CA THR A 157 16.50 -15.30 15.22
C THR A 157 15.47 -15.50 16.32
N TYR A 158 14.23 -15.87 15.98
CA TYR A 158 13.18 -16.15 16.94
C TYR A 158 13.57 -17.33 17.84
N VAL A 159 13.95 -18.47 17.26
CA VAL A 159 14.40 -19.64 18.03
C VAL A 159 15.61 -19.31 18.91
N GLN A 160 16.54 -18.49 18.41
CA GLN A 160 17.71 -18.07 19.18
C GLN A 160 17.35 -17.20 20.39
N LYS A 161 16.37 -16.31 20.27
CA LYS A 161 15.90 -15.46 21.38
C LYS A 161 15.17 -16.22 22.47
N HIS A 162 14.42 -17.27 22.09
CA HIS A 162 13.58 -18.03 23.02
C HIS A 162 14.21 -19.38 23.38
N LYS A 163 15.55 -19.52 23.27
CA LYS A 163 16.27 -20.76 23.63
C LYS A 163 16.06 -21.21 25.07
N SER A 164 15.77 -20.27 25.97
CA SER A 164 15.55 -20.51 27.39
C SER A 164 14.08 -20.77 27.75
N GLU A 165 13.17 -20.74 26.77
CA GLU A 165 11.73 -20.91 26.99
C GLU A 165 11.29 -22.33 26.62
N ASN A 166 10.10 -22.73 27.07
CA ASN A 166 9.57 -24.07 26.80
C ASN A 166 9.27 -24.22 25.30
N PRO A 167 9.86 -25.20 24.59
CA PRO A 167 9.62 -25.44 23.16
C PRO A 167 8.13 -25.57 22.79
N ASP A 168 7.32 -26.16 23.67
CA ASP A 168 5.88 -26.39 23.42
C ASP A 168 5.06 -25.10 23.45
N THR A 169 5.61 -24.02 24.01
CA THR A 169 4.97 -22.70 24.06
C THR A 169 5.38 -21.78 22.92
N LEU A 170 6.34 -22.20 22.09
CA LEU A 170 6.84 -21.41 20.99
C LEU A 170 5.89 -21.45 19.80
N ARG A 171 5.82 -20.33 19.05
CA ARG A 171 5.10 -20.32 17.77
C ARG A 171 5.76 -21.28 16.77
N ASP A 172 4.95 -21.80 15.87
CA ASP A 172 5.44 -22.51 14.69
C ASP A 172 6.29 -21.62 13.77
N MET A 173 7.14 -22.26 12.96
CA MET A 173 8.02 -21.61 12.00
C MET A 173 7.28 -21.25 10.71
N TYR A 174 7.53 -20.05 10.15
CA TYR A 174 6.88 -19.61 8.91
C TYR A 174 7.58 -20.16 7.67
N TYR A 175 8.92 -20.12 7.64
CA TYR A 175 9.71 -20.50 6.47
C TYR A 175 9.48 -21.95 6.01
N PRO A 176 9.63 -22.99 6.86
CA PRO A 176 9.45 -24.37 6.41
C PRO A 176 8.00 -24.63 5.98
N ASN A 177 7.03 -24.05 6.68
CA ASN A 177 5.62 -24.20 6.34
C ASN A 177 5.32 -23.54 4.98
N LEU A 178 5.71 -22.28 4.75
CA LEU A 178 5.51 -21.64 3.43
C LEU A 178 6.23 -22.36 2.29
N LYS A 179 7.41 -22.93 2.53
CA LYS A 179 8.12 -23.73 1.54
C LYS A 179 7.33 -24.99 1.13
N SER A 180 6.62 -25.61 2.07
CA SER A 180 5.75 -26.76 1.76
C SER A 180 4.56 -26.40 0.87
N TYR A 181 3.99 -25.19 1.03
CA TYR A 181 2.89 -24.69 0.18
C TYR A 181 3.37 -24.46 -1.25
N GLU A 182 4.60 -23.97 -1.43
CA GLU A 182 5.20 -23.80 -2.75
C GLU A 182 5.41 -25.14 -3.45
N ALA A 183 5.91 -26.15 -2.73
CA ALA A 183 6.09 -27.50 -3.26
C ALA A 183 4.75 -28.12 -3.70
N ALA A 184 3.71 -28.01 -2.86
CA ALA A 184 2.36 -28.48 -3.18
C ALA A 184 1.76 -27.74 -4.40
N LYS A 185 2.08 -26.46 -4.58
CA LYS A 185 1.63 -25.68 -5.74
C LYS A 185 2.32 -26.14 -7.03
N LYS A 186 3.65 -26.29 -7.03
CA LYS A 186 4.42 -26.72 -8.21
C LYS A 186 3.99 -28.11 -8.70
N GLN A 187 3.49 -28.96 -7.81
CA GLN A 187 2.92 -30.26 -8.16
C GLN A 187 1.55 -30.16 -8.86
N ARG A 188 0.75 -29.13 -8.56
CA ARG A 188 -0.62 -28.95 -9.08
C ARG A 188 -0.67 -28.13 -10.37
N GLU A 189 0.23 -27.16 -10.55
CA GLU A 189 0.22 -26.27 -11.71
C GLU A 189 1.65 -26.03 -12.24
N PRO A 190 2.01 -26.53 -13.45
CA PRO A 190 3.25 -26.17 -14.10
C PRO A 190 3.25 -24.68 -14.49
N SER A 191 4.39 -24.00 -14.33
CA SER A 191 4.48 -22.54 -14.50
C SER A 191 4.07 -22.09 -15.90
N GLN A 192 3.06 -21.23 -16.01
CA GLN A 192 2.78 -20.52 -17.26
C GLN A 192 3.84 -19.43 -17.49
N GLY A 193 4.35 -19.32 -18.73
CA GLY A 193 5.46 -18.41 -19.06
C GLY A 193 5.20 -16.93 -18.73
N ALA A 194 6.26 -16.22 -18.31
CA ALA A 194 6.25 -14.85 -17.76
C ALA A 194 5.68 -13.73 -18.67
N LYS A 195 5.47 -14.00 -19.97
CA LYS A 195 5.01 -13.00 -20.94
C LYS A 195 3.55 -12.57 -20.75
N LYS A 196 2.65 -13.50 -20.40
CA LYS A 196 1.22 -13.19 -20.20
C LYS A 196 0.99 -12.29 -18.96
N PRO A 197 1.61 -12.56 -17.79
CA PRO A 197 1.52 -11.69 -16.62
C PRO A 197 2.03 -10.26 -16.87
N LEU A 198 3.15 -10.12 -17.57
CA LEU A 198 3.76 -8.82 -17.87
C LEU A 198 2.83 -7.94 -18.72
N MET A 199 2.27 -8.47 -19.81
CA MET A 199 1.37 -7.69 -20.67
C MET A 199 0.08 -7.27 -19.93
N ALA A 200 -0.46 -8.16 -19.10
CA ALA A 200 -1.62 -7.84 -18.26
C ALA A 200 -1.30 -6.73 -17.25
N PHE A 201 -0.09 -6.70 -16.68
CA PHE A 201 0.38 -5.62 -15.83
C PHE A 201 0.48 -4.30 -16.59
N LEU A 202 1.17 -4.28 -17.74
CA LEU A 202 1.33 -3.08 -18.59
C LEU A 202 -0.02 -2.47 -18.97
N MET A 203 -0.96 -3.30 -19.43
CA MET A 203 -2.30 -2.83 -19.82
C MET A 203 -3.08 -2.22 -18.64
N ARG A 204 -2.96 -2.80 -17.44
CA ARG A 204 -3.59 -2.25 -16.22
C ARG A 204 -2.97 -0.90 -15.86
N PHE A 205 -1.65 -0.77 -16.03
CA PHE A 205 -0.96 0.48 -15.75
C PHE A 205 -1.36 1.59 -16.73
N VAL A 206 -1.34 1.31 -18.04
CA VAL A 206 -1.79 2.26 -19.07
C VAL A 206 -3.23 2.71 -18.83
N ARG A 207 -4.14 1.77 -18.52
CA ARG A 207 -5.54 2.10 -18.20
C ARG A 207 -5.65 3.02 -16.98
N LYS A 208 -4.88 2.76 -15.92
CA LYS A 208 -4.87 3.61 -14.71
C LYS A 208 -4.27 4.99 -14.98
N GLY A 209 -3.16 5.04 -15.73
CA GLY A 209 -2.54 6.30 -16.15
C GLY A 209 -3.49 7.14 -16.99
N GLY A 210 -4.18 6.53 -17.95
CA GLY A 210 -5.19 7.19 -18.78
C GLY A 210 -6.36 7.76 -17.98
N ILE A 211 -6.90 7.00 -17.02
CA ILE A 211 -7.97 7.51 -16.12
C ILE A 211 -7.44 8.68 -15.27
N SER A 212 -6.23 8.56 -14.72
CA SER A 212 -5.64 9.59 -13.87
C SER A 212 -5.37 10.87 -14.68
N LEU A 213 -4.90 10.74 -15.91
CA LEU A 213 -4.72 11.84 -16.84
C LEU A 213 -6.06 12.50 -17.21
N ALA A 214 -7.10 11.71 -17.48
CA ALA A 214 -8.43 12.23 -17.79
C ALA A 214 -9.02 13.02 -16.60
N VAL A 215 -8.92 12.49 -15.37
CA VAL A 215 -9.36 13.18 -14.15
C VAL A 215 -8.54 14.46 -13.93
N PHE A 216 -7.23 14.41 -14.14
CA PHE A 216 -6.36 15.57 -14.04
C PHE A 216 -6.74 16.65 -15.06
N SER A 217 -6.93 16.29 -16.33
CA SER A 217 -7.37 17.21 -17.39
C SER A 217 -8.75 17.82 -17.11
N LEU A 218 -9.72 17.01 -16.68
CA LEU A 218 -11.05 17.46 -16.28
C LEU A 218 -11.00 18.46 -15.10
N SER A 219 -9.98 18.37 -14.24
CA SER A 219 -9.79 19.33 -13.14
C SER A 219 -9.44 20.75 -13.62
N TYR A 220 -9.03 20.93 -14.88
CA TYR A 220 -8.77 22.24 -15.48
C TYR A 220 -10.01 22.88 -16.12
N VAL A 221 -11.12 22.16 -16.22
CA VAL A 221 -12.37 22.71 -16.77
C VAL A 221 -12.87 23.84 -15.86
N PRO A 222 -13.17 25.04 -16.41
CA PRO A 222 -13.71 26.16 -15.63
C PRO A 222 -14.97 25.76 -14.85
N TYR A 223 -15.16 26.34 -13.67
CA TYR A 223 -16.29 26.13 -12.75
C TYR A 223 -16.41 24.71 -12.14
N ILE A 224 -16.31 23.66 -12.95
CA ILE A 224 -16.51 22.26 -12.51
C ILE A 224 -15.20 21.64 -12.00
N GLY A 225 -14.05 22.06 -12.54
CA GLY A 225 -12.75 21.43 -12.28
C GLY A 225 -12.31 21.43 -10.81
N ARG A 226 -12.77 22.41 -10.02
CA ARG A 226 -12.54 22.46 -8.57
C ARG A 226 -13.15 21.27 -7.82
N PHE A 227 -14.25 20.71 -8.33
CA PHE A 227 -14.96 19.59 -7.71
C PHE A 227 -14.53 18.23 -8.23
N VAL A 228 -13.93 18.17 -9.44
CA VAL A 228 -13.54 16.90 -10.08
C VAL A 228 -12.58 16.10 -9.21
N LEU A 229 -11.50 16.72 -8.74
CA LEU A 229 -10.51 16.03 -7.91
C LEU A 229 -11.10 15.58 -6.56
N PRO A 230 -11.73 16.46 -5.75
CA PRO A 230 -12.42 16.02 -4.53
C PRO A 230 -13.45 14.90 -4.75
N ALA A 231 -14.26 14.98 -5.82
CA ALA A 231 -15.29 13.98 -6.10
C ALA A 231 -14.67 12.63 -6.51
N ALA A 232 -13.69 12.63 -7.41
CA ALA A 232 -12.97 11.42 -7.82
C ALA A 232 -12.22 10.79 -6.62
N SER A 233 -11.63 11.64 -5.78
CA SER A 233 -10.95 11.23 -4.55
C SER A 233 -11.92 10.59 -3.56
N PHE A 234 -13.07 11.24 -3.32
CA PHE A 234 -14.11 10.73 -2.46
C PHE A 234 -14.62 9.37 -2.94
N TYR A 235 -14.95 9.26 -4.23
CA TYR A 235 -15.47 8.02 -4.83
C TYR A 235 -14.53 6.81 -4.62
N THR A 236 -13.22 7.06 -4.67
CA THR A 236 -12.21 6.01 -4.57
C THR A 236 -11.79 5.72 -3.13
N PHE A 237 -11.72 6.74 -2.27
CA PHE A 237 -11.25 6.65 -0.88
C PHE A 237 -12.36 6.26 0.12
N ASN A 238 -13.63 6.58 -0.16
CA ASN A 238 -14.73 6.30 0.77
C ASN A 238 -14.91 4.80 1.06
N LYS A 239 -14.59 3.93 0.09
CA LYS A 239 -14.66 2.48 0.26
C LYS A 239 -13.62 1.95 1.25
N ALA A 240 -12.59 2.76 1.51
CA ALA A 240 -11.43 2.38 2.26
C ALA A 240 -11.36 3.05 3.64
N VAL A 241 -11.89 4.25 3.82
CA VAL A 241 -11.86 4.94 5.14
C VAL A 241 -13.26 5.19 5.69
N GLY A 242 -14.30 4.81 4.95
CA GLY A 242 -15.68 5.08 5.32
C GLY A 242 -16.13 6.47 4.84
N ALA A 243 -17.44 6.70 4.92
CA ALA A 243 -18.05 7.90 4.36
C ALA A 243 -17.69 9.15 5.17
N GLY A 244 -17.63 9.07 6.50
CA GLY A 244 -17.38 10.22 7.36
C GLY A 244 -16.03 10.89 7.13
N PRO A 245 -14.90 10.18 7.35
CA PRO A 245 -13.58 10.75 7.14
C PRO A 245 -13.37 11.22 5.70
N ALA A 246 -13.87 10.47 4.71
CA ALA A 246 -13.78 10.86 3.31
C ALA A 246 -14.53 12.17 3.04
N THR A 247 -15.72 12.37 3.60
CA THR A 247 -16.47 13.63 3.46
C THR A 247 -15.73 14.78 4.12
N VAL A 248 -15.13 14.58 5.30
CA VAL A 248 -14.36 15.63 5.97
C VAL A 248 -13.12 16.01 5.16
N ILE A 249 -12.31 15.02 4.74
CA ILE A 249 -11.06 15.23 4.01
C ILE A 249 -11.31 15.88 2.64
N PHE A 250 -12.27 15.37 1.86
CA PHE A 250 -12.51 15.89 0.50
C PHE A 250 -13.50 17.05 0.46
N GLY A 251 -14.38 17.18 1.44
CA GLY A 251 -15.23 18.36 1.62
C GLY A 251 -14.40 19.60 1.95
N THR A 252 -13.47 19.48 2.90
CA THR A 252 -12.47 20.55 3.15
C THR A 252 -11.45 20.65 1.99
N GLY A 253 -11.18 19.55 1.31
CA GLY A 253 -10.34 19.47 0.12
C GLY A 253 -10.78 20.36 -1.04
N VAL A 254 -12.05 20.77 -1.09
CA VAL A 254 -12.53 21.78 -2.06
C VAL A 254 -11.78 23.11 -1.90
N PHE A 255 -11.30 23.44 -0.70
CA PHE A 255 -10.53 24.66 -0.44
C PHE A 255 -9.02 24.47 -0.60
N LEU A 256 -8.54 23.24 -0.78
CA LEU A 256 -7.13 22.94 -0.95
C LEU A 256 -6.68 23.10 -2.41
N PRO A 257 -5.46 23.61 -2.64
CA PRO A 257 -4.84 23.55 -3.95
C PRO A 257 -4.80 22.13 -4.51
N ARG A 258 -5.14 21.99 -5.81
CA ARG A 258 -5.23 20.71 -6.54
C ARG A 258 -4.01 19.82 -6.36
N ARG A 259 -2.82 20.42 -6.35
CA ARG A 259 -1.53 19.72 -6.15
C ARG A 259 -1.51 18.86 -4.89
N TYR A 260 -2.06 19.36 -3.78
CA TYR A 260 -2.03 18.62 -2.51
C TYR A 260 -3.01 17.45 -2.50
N LEU A 261 -4.18 17.60 -3.13
CA LEU A 261 -5.14 16.51 -3.28
C LEU A 261 -4.54 15.36 -4.11
N VAL A 262 -3.88 15.70 -5.21
CA VAL A 262 -3.21 14.72 -6.07
C VAL A 262 -2.07 14.05 -5.31
N VAL A 263 -1.20 14.81 -4.63
CA VAL A 263 -0.10 14.25 -3.82
C VAL A 263 -0.63 13.32 -2.72
N PHE A 264 -1.70 13.72 -2.03
CA PHE A 264 -2.33 12.92 -0.98
C PHE A 264 -2.89 11.60 -1.54
N LEU A 265 -3.72 11.68 -2.59
CA LEU A 265 -4.27 10.50 -3.24
C LEU A 265 -3.18 9.58 -3.77
N GLN A 266 -2.17 10.17 -4.40
CA GLN A 266 -1.05 9.45 -4.96
C GLN A 266 -0.33 8.66 -3.88
N THR A 267 0.03 9.34 -2.79
CA THR A 267 0.70 8.72 -1.64
C THR A 267 -0.13 7.57 -1.10
N TYR A 268 -1.46 7.76 -0.98
CA TYR A 268 -2.37 6.72 -0.53
C TYR A 268 -2.42 5.49 -1.46
N PHE A 269 -2.65 5.70 -2.76
CA PHE A 269 -2.76 4.59 -3.71
C PHE A 269 -1.43 3.90 -3.97
N SER A 270 -0.33 4.64 -4.00
CA SER A 270 1.01 4.08 -4.15
C SER A 270 1.40 3.27 -2.92
N SER A 271 1.14 3.73 -1.70
CA SER A 271 1.36 2.94 -0.48
C SER A 271 0.57 1.62 -0.50
N ARG A 272 -0.74 1.68 -0.82
CA ARG A 272 -1.57 0.46 -0.94
C ARG A 272 -1.13 -0.47 -2.07
N SER A 273 -0.68 0.08 -3.19
CA SER A 273 -0.21 -0.71 -4.33
C SER A 273 1.12 -1.37 -3.99
N LEU A 274 2.04 -0.65 -3.36
CA LEU A 274 3.31 -1.17 -2.86
C LEU A 274 3.06 -2.36 -1.93
N MET A 275 2.16 -2.23 -0.95
CA MET A 275 1.86 -3.35 -0.05
C MET A 275 1.31 -4.58 -0.73
N ARG A 276 0.50 -4.42 -1.76
CA ARG A 276 -0.02 -5.56 -2.52
C ARG A 276 1.09 -6.32 -3.23
N GLU A 277 2.11 -5.61 -3.68
CA GLU A 277 3.25 -6.18 -4.38
C GLU A 277 4.21 -6.85 -3.40
N LEU A 278 4.56 -6.15 -2.31
CA LEU A 278 5.42 -6.67 -1.24
C LEU A 278 4.86 -7.93 -0.56
N LEU A 279 3.53 -8.07 -0.49
CA LEU A 279 2.86 -9.23 0.11
C LEU A 279 2.58 -10.36 -0.87
N GLU A 280 2.84 -10.17 -2.15
CA GLU A 280 2.53 -11.19 -3.13
C GLU A 280 3.36 -12.49 -2.98
N PRO A 281 4.64 -12.50 -2.52
CA PRO A 281 5.32 -13.75 -2.17
C PRO A 281 4.54 -14.62 -1.18
N TYR A 282 3.88 -13.98 -0.21
CA TYR A 282 3.03 -14.67 0.76
C TYR A 282 1.74 -15.20 0.09
N PHE A 283 1.02 -14.34 -0.63
CA PHE A 283 -0.24 -14.73 -1.30
C PHE A 283 -0.07 -15.67 -2.49
N ALA A 284 1.13 -15.74 -3.06
CA ALA A 284 1.46 -16.72 -4.10
C ALA A 284 1.55 -18.15 -3.54
N ARG A 285 1.79 -18.28 -2.22
CA ARG A 285 1.92 -19.55 -1.51
C ARG A 285 0.64 -19.91 -0.77
N VAL A 286 0.15 -19.00 0.07
CA VAL A 286 -1.13 -19.17 0.78
C VAL A 286 -2.25 -18.66 -0.13
N HIS A 287 -3.08 -19.59 -0.63
CA HIS A 287 -4.07 -19.29 -1.66
C HIS A 287 -5.34 -18.70 -1.03
N PHE A 288 -5.46 -17.38 -1.10
CA PHE A 288 -6.70 -16.67 -0.80
C PHE A 288 -7.51 -16.45 -2.08
N ASP A 289 -8.82 -16.66 -2.03
CA ASP A 289 -9.71 -16.18 -3.08
C ASP A 289 -9.76 -14.63 -3.09
N LYS A 290 -10.39 -14.05 -4.12
CA LYS A 290 -10.47 -12.58 -4.27
C LYS A 290 -11.21 -11.90 -3.12
N ALA A 291 -12.25 -12.52 -2.56
CA ALA A 291 -13.05 -11.96 -1.47
C ALA A 291 -12.32 -12.09 -0.13
N GLN A 292 -11.73 -13.25 0.16
CA GLN A 292 -10.91 -13.53 1.32
C GLN A 292 -9.68 -12.61 1.35
N LYS A 293 -8.93 -12.48 0.24
CA LYS A 293 -7.80 -11.55 0.14
C LYS A 293 -8.25 -10.11 0.39
N LYS A 294 -9.40 -9.69 -0.16
CA LYS A 294 -9.96 -8.36 0.09
C LYS A 294 -10.28 -8.14 1.58
N ARG A 295 -10.87 -9.13 2.27
CA ARG A 295 -11.16 -9.07 3.71
C ARG A 295 -9.88 -9.03 4.54
N TRP A 296 -8.87 -9.84 4.20
CA TRP A 296 -7.56 -9.82 4.85
C TRP A 296 -6.87 -8.45 4.77
N PHE A 297 -6.87 -7.83 3.58
CA PHE A 297 -6.30 -6.48 3.41
C PHE A 297 -7.11 -5.42 4.16
N ARG A 298 -8.44 -5.62 4.26
CA ARG A 298 -9.34 -4.70 4.95
C ARG A 298 -9.12 -4.75 6.46
N SER A 299 -9.00 -5.93 7.06
CA SER A 299 -8.81 -6.07 8.52
C SER A 299 -7.47 -5.54 9.01
N ARG A 300 -6.49 -5.39 8.12
CA ARG A 300 -5.13 -4.92 8.40
C ARG A 300 -4.81 -3.58 7.73
N GLU A 301 -5.83 -2.84 7.31
CA GLU A 301 -5.65 -1.71 6.40
C GLU A 301 -4.75 -0.60 6.97
N GLY A 302 -4.95 -0.21 8.24
CA GLY A 302 -4.15 0.82 8.90
C GLY A 302 -2.67 0.45 9.02
N VAL A 303 -2.35 -0.76 9.50
CA VAL A 303 -0.95 -1.20 9.69
C VAL A 303 -0.24 -1.38 8.34
N LEU A 304 -0.93 -1.95 7.35
CA LEU A 304 -0.39 -2.10 6.00
C LEU A 304 -0.16 -0.74 5.35
N PHE A 305 -1.13 0.17 5.49
CA PHE A 305 -0.99 1.52 4.95
C PHE A 305 0.20 2.25 5.59
N GLY A 306 0.37 2.19 6.90
CA GLY A 306 1.49 2.79 7.61
C GLY A 306 2.84 2.22 7.18
N PHE A 307 2.94 0.89 7.07
CA PHE A 307 4.16 0.22 6.63
C PHE A 307 4.51 0.57 5.18
N GLY A 308 3.52 0.51 4.29
CA GLY A 308 3.67 0.89 2.88
C GLY A 308 3.98 2.38 2.71
N LEU A 309 3.44 3.24 3.58
CA LEU A 309 3.73 4.68 3.58
C LEU A 309 5.18 4.93 3.92
N GLY A 310 5.71 4.27 4.97
CA GLY A 310 7.11 4.38 5.34
C GLY A 310 8.06 4.00 4.19
N PHE A 311 7.85 2.84 3.57
CA PHE A 311 8.66 2.43 2.42
C PHE A 311 8.42 3.27 1.18
N TYR A 312 7.20 3.76 0.93
CA TYR A 312 6.93 4.64 -0.20
C TYR A 312 7.83 5.88 -0.19
N TRP A 313 8.00 6.51 0.97
CA TRP A 313 8.89 7.67 1.12
C TRP A 313 10.36 7.30 0.92
N LEU A 314 10.80 6.16 1.46
CA LEU A 314 12.19 5.70 1.31
C LEU A 314 12.50 5.37 -0.16
N VAL A 315 11.61 4.63 -0.82
CA VAL A 315 11.82 4.14 -2.18
C VAL A 315 11.79 5.29 -3.22
N LYS A 316 11.15 6.41 -2.90
CA LYS A 316 11.16 7.62 -3.74
C LYS A 316 12.53 8.28 -3.87
N VAL A 317 13.50 7.94 -3.03
CA VAL A 317 14.86 8.48 -3.14
C VAL A 317 15.48 7.97 -4.45
N PRO A 318 15.84 8.87 -5.39
CA PRO A 318 16.42 8.46 -6.67
C PRO A 318 17.69 7.63 -6.49
N LEU A 319 17.94 6.68 -7.40
CA LEU A 319 19.07 5.74 -7.41
C LEU A 319 19.06 4.69 -6.29
N VAL A 320 18.61 5.04 -5.09
CA VAL A 320 18.58 4.12 -3.93
C VAL A 320 17.25 3.34 -3.86
N GLY A 321 16.19 3.82 -4.50
CA GLY A 321 14.85 3.22 -4.44
C GLY A 321 14.81 1.73 -4.78
N VAL A 322 15.63 1.28 -5.74
CA VAL A 322 15.73 -0.14 -6.11
C VAL A 322 16.30 -0.99 -4.98
N LEU A 323 17.35 -0.52 -4.31
CA LEU A 323 17.94 -1.21 -3.15
C LEU A 323 16.96 -1.23 -1.97
N ILE A 324 16.28 -0.10 -1.75
CA ILE A 324 15.27 0.03 -0.70
C ILE A 324 14.10 -0.91 -0.96
N TYR A 325 13.75 -1.16 -2.22
CA TYR A 325 12.70 -2.12 -2.54
C TYR A 325 13.09 -3.56 -2.13
N GLY A 326 14.34 -3.97 -2.33
CA GLY A 326 14.85 -5.25 -1.79
C GLY A 326 14.78 -5.31 -0.25
N ILE A 327 15.13 -4.20 0.42
CA ILE A 327 14.98 -4.06 1.88
C ILE A 327 13.50 -4.12 2.29
N ALA A 328 12.61 -3.49 1.53
CA ALA A 328 11.17 -3.49 1.78
C ALA A 328 10.58 -4.89 1.68
N GLU A 329 11.01 -5.67 0.68
CA GLU A 329 10.62 -7.06 0.49
C GLU A 329 11.09 -7.93 1.67
N ALA A 330 12.35 -7.80 2.05
CA ALA A 330 12.93 -8.47 3.23
C ALA A 330 12.22 -8.07 4.54
N SER A 331 11.91 -6.80 4.71
CA SER A 331 11.18 -6.27 5.86
C SER A 331 9.73 -6.76 5.90
N THR A 332 9.14 -7.06 4.74
CA THR A 332 7.78 -7.59 4.66
C THR A 332 7.69 -9.01 5.18
N ALA A 333 8.76 -9.79 5.09
CA ALA A 333 8.84 -11.08 5.77
C ALA A 333 8.69 -10.93 7.29
N TYR A 334 9.38 -9.96 7.90
CA TYR A 334 9.20 -9.64 9.31
C TYR A 334 7.78 -9.14 9.62
N LEU A 335 7.23 -8.25 8.79
CA LEU A 335 5.85 -7.78 8.94
C LEU A 335 4.84 -8.91 9.00
N ILE A 336 4.94 -9.90 8.08
CA ILE A 336 4.05 -11.07 8.04
C ILE A 336 4.03 -11.79 9.38
N THR A 337 5.20 -12.00 10.00
CA THR A 337 5.27 -12.67 11.32
C THR A 337 4.58 -11.90 12.45
N LYS A 338 4.21 -10.64 12.24
CA LYS A 338 3.55 -9.78 13.23
C LYS A 338 2.05 -9.64 13.00
N ILE A 339 1.59 -9.82 11.77
CA ILE A 339 0.20 -9.54 11.39
C ILE A 339 -0.56 -10.78 10.91
N THR A 340 0.09 -11.94 10.81
CA THR A 340 -0.55 -13.23 10.51
C THR A 340 -0.07 -14.30 11.47
N GLU A 341 -0.88 -15.34 11.67
CA GLU A 341 -0.41 -16.57 12.30
C GLU A 341 0.53 -17.35 11.35
N PRO A 342 1.43 -18.21 11.89
CA PRO A 342 2.23 -19.10 11.06
C PRO A 342 1.29 -20.05 10.29
N PRO A 343 1.50 -20.24 8.98
CA PRO A 343 0.64 -21.13 8.21
C PRO A 343 0.81 -22.58 8.72
N PRO A 344 -0.27 -23.33 8.94
CA PRO A 344 -0.20 -24.73 9.37
C PRO A 344 0.19 -25.62 8.19
N PRO A 345 0.38 -26.94 8.39
CA PRO A 345 0.58 -27.88 7.28
C PRO A 345 -0.48 -27.76 6.18
N VAL A 346 -0.10 -28.09 4.94
CA VAL A 346 -0.92 -27.88 3.73
C VAL A 346 -2.31 -28.55 3.81
N SER A 347 -2.47 -29.60 4.62
CA SER A 347 -3.75 -30.28 4.89
C SER A 347 -4.80 -29.37 5.52
N GLU A 348 -4.37 -28.36 6.29
CA GLU A 348 -5.25 -27.46 7.05
C GLU A 348 -5.34 -26.05 6.44
N ALA A 349 -4.73 -25.86 5.28
CA ALA A 349 -4.63 -24.57 4.58
C ALA A 349 -5.99 -23.86 4.42
N GLN A 350 -7.07 -24.61 4.14
CA GLN A 350 -8.39 -24.03 3.93
C GLN A 350 -8.95 -23.40 5.21
N LYS A 351 -8.87 -24.12 6.34
CA LYS A 351 -9.33 -23.63 7.65
C LYS A 351 -8.50 -22.42 8.09
N PHE A 352 -7.19 -22.46 7.83
CA PHE A 352 -6.29 -21.34 8.09
C PHE A 352 -6.67 -20.08 7.32
N VAL A 353 -6.89 -20.20 6.00
CA VAL A 353 -7.29 -19.07 5.15
C VAL A 353 -8.60 -18.46 5.64
N GLU A 354 -9.55 -19.29 6.08
CA GLU A 354 -10.82 -18.82 6.62
C GLU A 354 -10.64 -18.04 7.92
N ALA A 355 -9.81 -18.56 8.84
CA ALA A 355 -9.50 -17.94 10.12
C ALA A 355 -8.67 -16.65 10.01
N GLU A 356 -7.79 -16.55 9.01
CA GLU A 356 -6.88 -15.41 8.83
C GLU A 356 -7.53 -14.16 8.23
N GLN A 357 -8.78 -14.24 7.76
CA GLN A 357 -9.47 -13.09 7.14
C GLN A 357 -9.60 -11.91 8.11
N GLU A 358 -9.75 -12.19 9.41
CA GLU A 358 -9.82 -11.19 10.47
C GLU A 358 -8.54 -11.16 11.30
N TRP A 359 -8.12 -9.97 11.72
CA TRP A 359 -6.92 -9.81 12.52
C TRP A 359 -7.25 -9.96 14.01
N LYS A 360 -7.23 -11.21 14.49
CA LYS A 360 -7.69 -11.58 15.84
C LYS A 360 -6.94 -10.87 16.97
N ASN A 361 -5.62 -10.72 16.84
CA ASN A 361 -4.76 -10.16 17.90
C ASN A 361 -4.45 -8.66 17.68
N LYS A 362 -5.28 -7.95 16.90
CA LYS A 362 -5.06 -6.54 16.57
C LYS A 362 -4.87 -5.67 17.82
N HIS A 363 -5.79 -5.74 18.77
CA HIS A 363 -5.78 -4.85 19.94
C HIS A 363 -4.54 -5.07 20.83
N GLU A 364 -4.18 -6.33 21.07
CA GLU A 364 -2.99 -6.69 21.85
C GLU A 364 -1.72 -6.19 21.14
N PHE A 365 -1.61 -6.44 19.84
CA PHE A 365 -0.47 -6.01 19.04
C PHE A 365 -0.29 -4.48 19.03
N LEU A 366 -1.38 -3.72 18.94
CA LEU A 366 -1.31 -2.25 18.90
C LEU A 366 -0.88 -1.64 20.24
N ASN A 367 -1.12 -2.33 21.36
CA ASN A 367 -0.83 -1.83 22.71
C ASN A 367 0.58 -2.18 23.21
N LEU A 368 1.30 -3.10 22.55
CA LEU A 368 2.64 -3.49 22.98
C LEU A 368 3.70 -2.37 22.86
N SER A 369 4.73 -2.42 23.70
CA SER A 369 5.94 -1.61 23.51
C SER A 369 6.75 -2.11 22.30
N LEU A 370 7.56 -1.22 21.70
CA LEU A 370 8.38 -1.55 20.54
C LEU A 370 9.43 -2.63 20.82
N THR A 371 9.95 -2.67 22.04
CA THR A 371 10.91 -3.70 22.48
C THR A 371 10.26 -5.07 22.59
N ASN A 372 8.94 -5.11 22.81
CA ASN A 372 8.20 -6.32 23.14
C ASN A 372 7.40 -6.85 21.94
N LEU A 373 7.62 -6.33 20.73
CA LEU A 373 6.90 -6.76 19.50
C LEU A 373 6.97 -8.27 19.20
N ASP A 374 7.86 -9.00 19.87
CA ASP A 374 7.99 -10.45 19.77
C ASP A 374 7.07 -11.22 20.75
N LEU A 375 6.42 -10.56 21.72
CA LEU A 375 5.74 -11.20 22.87
C LEU A 375 4.22 -11.47 22.73
N VAL A 376 3.54 -11.10 21.63
CA VAL A 376 2.05 -11.20 21.45
C VAL A 376 1.52 -12.65 21.33
N ARG A 377 2.02 -13.62 22.09
CA ARG A 377 1.35 -14.92 22.16
C ARG A 377 1.46 -15.65 23.48
N THR A 378 2.18 -15.09 24.46
CA THR A 378 2.43 -15.79 25.73
C THR A 378 1.17 -16.02 26.58
N GLU A 379 0.02 -15.41 26.27
CA GLU A 379 -1.16 -15.47 27.16
C GLU A 379 -2.29 -16.41 26.73
N LYS A 380 -2.31 -16.99 25.53
CA LYS A 380 -3.50 -17.74 25.06
C LYS A 380 -3.46 -19.27 25.18
N THR A 381 -2.37 -19.84 25.67
CA THR A 381 -2.24 -21.30 25.86
C THR A 381 -2.26 -21.74 27.33
N ALA A 382 -2.43 -20.80 28.28
CA ALA A 382 -2.49 -21.12 29.70
C ALA A 382 -3.92 -21.27 30.26
N SER A 383 -4.95 -21.20 29.41
CA SER A 383 -6.35 -21.28 29.82
C SER A 383 -7.20 -22.04 28.81
N GLU A 384 -6.87 -23.32 28.57
CA GLU A 384 -7.84 -24.36 28.20
C GLU A 384 -7.50 -25.65 28.95
#